data_AF-A0A5B7BU63-F1
#
_entry.id   AF-A0A5B7BU63-F1
#
_cell.length_a   1.000
_cell.length_b   1.000
_cell.length_c   1.000
_cell.angle_alpha   90.00
_cell.angle_beta   90.00
_cell.angle_gamma   90.00
#
_symmetry.space_group_name_H-M   'P 1'
#
loop_
_entity.id
_entity.type
_entity.pdbx_description
1 polymer ?
#
loop_
_entity_poly.entity_id
_entity_poly.type
_entity_poly.pdbx_seq_one_letter_code
_entity_poly.pdbx_strand_id
1 'polypeptide(L)'
;MLFATKNHSRPIFHAEDTWKFLAEQGKRFYRSSTGTGGSSGGGFLRRIFRGGSGNGTGSATVGLEKAVKEVFTENGRSLTLKDTLKPVLIPCYDLSSSAPFLFSRADALETDSFDFRLWEVCRATSAEPALFEPVSMKSVDGQTRCVAVDGSLAMSNPTAAAITHVLHNKQEFPFVRGVEDILVLSLGTGQLLEASYDYDQVKGWKAKDWARPLARISGDGSADLVDHAVALAFGQSRSSN
;
A
#
# COMPACT_ATOMS: atom_id res chain seq x y z
N MET A 1 -8.10 4.91 6.90
CA MET A 1 -8.48 5.34 8.27
C MET A 1 -9.08 6.74 8.26
N LEU A 2 -8.37 7.75 7.76
CA LEU A 2 -8.81 9.15 7.71
C LEU A 2 -10.12 9.42 6.94
N PHE A 3 -10.51 8.52 6.04
CA PHE A 3 -11.71 8.68 5.21
C PHE A 3 -12.85 7.74 5.58
N ALA A 4 -12.58 6.68 6.36
CA ALA A 4 -13.61 5.72 6.72
C ALA A 4 -14.52 6.29 7.80
N THR A 5 -15.78 5.89 7.79
CA THR A 5 -16.77 6.38 8.73
C THR A 5 -17.69 5.27 9.21
N LYS A 6 -18.11 5.43 10.45
CA LYS A 6 -19.01 4.53 11.18
C LYS A 6 -20.48 4.94 11.05
N ASN A 7 -20.71 6.24 10.84
CA ASN A 7 -22.02 6.88 10.91
C ASN A 7 -22.24 7.93 9.81
N HIS A 8 -21.45 7.89 8.74
CA HIS A 8 -21.48 8.83 7.60
C HIS A 8 -21.32 10.32 7.93
N SER A 9 -20.87 10.68 9.14
CA SER A 9 -20.74 12.09 9.55
C SER A 9 -19.31 12.50 9.90
N ARG A 10 -18.48 11.57 10.38
CA ARG A 10 -17.11 11.86 10.81
C ARG A 10 -16.13 10.72 10.50
N PRO A 11 -14.85 11.05 10.23
CA PRO A 11 -13.79 10.06 10.14
C PRO A 11 -13.68 9.23 11.42
N ILE A 12 -13.25 7.98 11.28
CA ILE A 12 -12.93 7.13 12.42
C ILE A 12 -11.68 7.59 13.20
N PHE A 13 -10.76 8.29 12.54
CA PHE A 13 -9.48 8.72 13.08
C PHE A 13 -9.18 10.15 12.64
N HIS A 14 -8.54 10.93 13.52
CA HIS A 14 -7.86 12.16 13.14
C HIS A 14 -6.46 11.84 12.57
N ALA A 15 -5.83 12.84 11.94
CA ALA A 15 -4.46 12.72 11.43
C ALA A 15 -3.48 12.30 12.53
N GLU A 16 -3.61 12.88 13.71
CA GLU A 16 -2.73 12.58 14.86
C GLU A 16 -2.90 11.14 15.38
N ASP A 17 -4.12 10.62 15.36
CA ASP A 17 -4.41 9.25 15.79
C ASP A 17 -3.78 8.22 14.84
N THR A 18 -3.65 8.57 13.56
CA THR A 18 -3.20 7.64 12.52
C THR A 18 -1.71 7.31 12.68
N TRP A 19 -0.85 8.30 12.91
CA TRP A 19 0.58 8.02 13.13
C TRP A 19 0.82 7.32 14.47
N LYS A 20 0.06 7.68 15.52
CA LYS A 20 0.13 7.00 16.83
C LYS A 20 -0.22 5.52 16.69
N PHE A 21 -1.30 5.22 15.98
CA PHE A 21 -1.69 3.84 15.68
C PHE A 21 -0.57 3.08 14.95
N LEU A 22 0.02 3.67 13.91
CA LEU A 22 1.13 3.05 13.18
C LEU A 22 2.36 2.83 14.08
N ALA A 23 2.69 3.78 14.95
CA ALA A 23 3.81 3.66 15.89
C ALA A 23 3.58 2.56 16.94
N GLU A 24 2.37 2.48 17.49
CA GLU A 24 1.97 1.48 18.49
C GLU A 24 1.90 0.07 17.89
N GLN A 25 1.26 -0.07 16.73
CA GLN A 25 1.07 -1.37 16.08
C GLN A 25 2.27 -1.79 15.23
N GLY A 26 3.17 -0.87 14.86
CA GLY A 26 4.32 -1.14 14.01
C GLY A 26 5.23 -2.24 14.55
N LYS A 27 5.40 -2.32 15.88
CA LYS A 27 6.16 -3.42 16.52
C LYS A 27 5.48 -4.79 16.38
N ARG A 28 4.15 -4.84 16.15
CA ARG A 28 3.40 -6.07 15.88
C ARG A 28 3.45 -6.45 14.40
N PHE A 29 3.45 -5.45 13.52
CA PHE A 29 3.54 -5.65 12.06
C PHE A 29 4.94 -6.12 11.64
N TYR A 30 5.98 -5.51 12.20
CA TYR A 30 7.36 -5.68 11.72
C TYR A 30 8.26 -6.40 12.72
N ARG A 31 7.67 -7.19 13.63
CA ARG A 31 8.44 -7.98 14.60
C ARG A 31 9.23 -9.07 13.88
N SER A 32 10.48 -8.77 13.58
CA SER A 32 11.51 -9.80 13.46
C SER A 32 11.47 -10.65 14.72
N SER A 33 11.47 -11.98 14.58
CA SER A 33 11.69 -12.89 15.71
C SER A 33 13.09 -12.65 16.28
N THR A 34 13.21 -11.65 17.16
CA THR A 34 14.37 -11.46 18.01
C THR A 34 14.42 -12.68 18.92
N GLY A 35 15.28 -13.62 18.55
CA GLY A 35 15.57 -14.81 19.33
C GLY A 35 15.93 -14.44 20.76
N THR A 36 15.30 -15.11 21.70
CA THR A 36 15.76 -15.21 23.08
C THR A 36 17.20 -15.72 23.07
N GLY A 37 18.11 -14.88 23.58
CA GLY A 37 19.51 -15.23 23.77
C GLY A 37 19.62 -16.39 24.77
N GLY A 38 20.34 -17.42 24.34
CA GLY A 38 20.84 -18.52 25.16
C GLY A 38 22.18 -18.94 24.58
N SER A 39 23.22 -18.76 25.37
CA SER A 39 24.64 -19.01 25.12
C SER A 39 24.97 -20.34 24.42
N SER A 40 25.84 -20.30 23.41
CA SER A 40 27.06 -21.11 23.24
C SER A 40 27.49 -21.15 21.77
N GLY A 41 28.80 -21.27 21.56
CA GLY A 41 29.49 -20.84 20.36
C GLY A 41 29.18 -21.58 19.05
N GLY A 42 29.59 -20.92 17.96
CA GLY A 42 29.80 -21.53 16.64
C GLY A 42 28.57 -21.53 15.73
N GLY A 43 28.60 -20.68 14.70
CA GLY A 43 27.75 -20.87 13.51
C GLY A 43 27.01 -19.64 13.00
N PHE A 44 27.73 -18.59 12.59
CA PHE A 44 27.20 -17.44 11.86
C PHE A 44 26.63 -17.80 10.46
N LEU A 45 26.59 -19.08 10.08
CA LEU A 45 26.24 -19.56 8.73
C LEU A 45 24.85 -20.21 8.60
N ARG A 46 24.06 -20.31 9.67
CA ARG A 46 22.75 -21.00 9.59
C ARG A 46 21.56 -20.10 9.22
N ARG A 47 21.76 -18.79 9.08
CA ARG A 47 20.65 -17.81 8.89
C ARG A 47 20.37 -17.43 7.44
N ILE A 48 21.20 -17.85 6.48
CA ILE A 48 21.06 -17.52 5.05
C ILE A 48 20.59 -18.74 4.22
N PHE A 49 20.41 -19.90 4.85
CA PHE A 49 19.96 -21.14 4.18
C PHE A 49 18.58 -21.58 4.65
N ARG A 50 17.55 -20.77 4.37
CA ARG A 50 16.16 -21.24 4.38
C ARG A 50 15.33 -20.41 3.39
N GLY A 51 15.44 -20.78 2.12
CA GLY A 51 14.38 -20.52 1.16
C GLY A 51 13.15 -21.31 1.61
N GLY A 52 12.11 -20.58 1.99
CA GLY A 52 10.88 -21.12 2.55
C GLY A 52 10.28 -20.14 3.54
N SER A 53 9.07 -19.67 3.24
CA SER A 53 8.18 -18.93 4.14
C SER A 53 8.31 -19.47 5.57
N GLY A 54 9.02 -18.75 6.43
CA GLY A 54 9.44 -19.24 7.73
C GLY A 54 8.92 -18.35 8.84
N ASN A 55 7.78 -18.71 9.44
CA ASN A 55 7.12 -18.21 10.66
C ASN A 55 6.96 -16.68 10.89
N GLY A 56 7.71 -15.80 10.24
CA GLY A 56 7.68 -14.35 10.45
C GLY A 56 6.65 -13.62 9.58
N THR A 57 6.51 -14.03 8.31
CA THR A 57 5.53 -13.45 7.37
C THR A 57 4.09 -13.68 7.82
N GLY A 58 3.80 -14.89 8.31
CA GLY A 58 2.50 -15.23 8.88
C GLY A 58 2.19 -14.42 10.14
N SER A 59 3.15 -14.27 11.06
CA SER A 59 2.94 -13.48 12.28
C SER A 59 2.72 -12.00 12.00
N ALA A 60 3.50 -11.41 11.09
CA ALA A 60 3.33 -10.03 10.62
C ALA A 60 1.96 -9.84 9.97
N THR A 61 1.56 -10.80 9.14
CA THR A 61 0.27 -10.84 8.45
C THR A 61 -0.91 -10.86 9.41
N VAL A 62 -0.90 -11.79 10.36
CA VAL A 62 -1.94 -11.90 11.39
C VAL A 62 -1.99 -10.63 12.25
N GLY A 63 -0.84 -10.06 12.59
CA GLY A 63 -0.75 -8.81 13.34
C GLY A 63 -1.40 -7.64 12.61
N LEU A 64 -1.05 -7.45 11.32
CA LEU A 64 -1.63 -6.41 10.47
C LEU A 64 -3.13 -6.63 10.30
N GLU A 65 -3.55 -7.84 9.91
CA GLU A 65 -4.96 -8.17 9.68
C GLU A 65 -5.79 -7.88 10.93
N LYS A 66 -5.36 -8.36 12.10
CA LYS A 66 -6.07 -8.13 13.35
C LYS A 66 -6.24 -6.64 13.63
N ALA A 67 -5.16 -5.86 13.51
CA ALA A 67 -5.19 -4.43 13.80
C ALA A 67 -6.12 -3.66 12.85
N VAL A 68 -6.04 -3.90 11.53
CA VAL A 68 -6.93 -3.20 10.58
C VAL A 68 -8.37 -3.68 10.69
N LYS A 69 -8.59 -4.96 10.97
CA LYS A 69 -9.94 -5.53 11.12
C LYS A 69 -10.65 -4.98 12.36
N GLU A 70 -9.93 -4.80 13.47
CA GLU A 70 -10.46 -4.12 14.67
C GLU A 70 -10.86 -2.66 14.37
N VAL A 71 -10.08 -1.96 13.56
CA VAL A 71 -10.36 -0.56 13.17
C VAL A 71 -11.59 -0.44 12.25
N PHE A 72 -11.70 -1.33 11.26
CA PHE A 72 -12.75 -1.28 10.23
C PHE A 72 -13.93 -2.23 10.51
N THR A 73 -14.10 -2.70 11.74
CA THR A 73 -15.30 -3.44 12.16
C THR A 73 -16.07 -2.63 13.18
N GLU A 74 -17.38 -2.52 12.97
CA GLU A 74 -18.30 -1.88 13.90
C GLU A 74 -19.53 -2.76 14.12
N ASN A 75 -19.84 -3.05 15.39
CA ASN A 75 -20.99 -3.86 15.78
C ASN A 75 -21.09 -5.20 15.00
N GLY A 76 -19.95 -5.81 14.69
CA GLY A 76 -19.87 -7.06 13.91
C GLY A 76 -19.95 -6.89 12.38
N ARG A 77 -20.19 -5.67 11.88
CA ARG A 77 -20.18 -5.34 10.44
C ARG A 77 -18.81 -4.83 10.03
N SER A 78 -18.23 -5.38 8.97
CA SER A 78 -17.04 -4.78 8.33
C SER A 78 -17.44 -3.58 7.47
N LEU A 79 -16.72 -2.48 7.63
CA LEU A 79 -16.83 -1.31 6.77
C LEU A 79 -16.28 -1.62 5.37
N THR A 80 -16.88 -1.03 4.35
CA THR A 80 -16.55 -1.23 2.93
C THR A 80 -16.13 0.08 2.26
N LEU A 81 -15.81 0.05 0.96
CA LEU A 81 -15.42 1.28 0.23
C LEU A 81 -16.56 2.30 0.24
N LYS A 82 -17.82 1.86 0.25
CA LYS A 82 -19.00 2.73 0.42
C LYS A 82 -19.03 3.47 1.75
N ASP A 83 -18.43 2.90 2.81
CA ASP A 83 -18.31 3.52 4.13
C ASP A 83 -17.15 4.53 4.22
N THR A 84 -16.83 5.22 3.12
CA THR A 84 -15.85 6.32 3.09
C THR A 84 -16.54 7.66 2.81
N LEU A 85 -16.12 8.72 3.51
CA LEU A 85 -16.68 10.07 3.45
C LEU A 85 -16.27 10.85 2.20
N LYS A 86 -15.15 10.46 1.59
CA LYS A 86 -14.53 11.13 0.46
C LYS A 86 -14.11 10.07 -0.57
N PRO A 87 -14.00 10.46 -1.85
CA PRO A 87 -13.43 9.58 -2.87
C PRO A 87 -12.06 9.07 -2.41
N VAL A 88 -11.83 7.76 -2.58
CA VAL A 88 -10.54 7.11 -2.31
C VAL A 88 -10.13 6.27 -3.50
N LEU A 89 -8.82 6.20 -3.74
CA LEU A 89 -8.18 5.30 -4.69
C LEU A 89 -7.03 4.61 -3.97
N ILE A 90 -7.08 3.29 -3.91
CA ILE A 90 -6.09 2.49 -3.19
C ILE A 90 -5.55 1.42 -4.14
N PRO A 91 -4.26 1.46 -4.51
CA PRO A 91 -3.69 0.50 -5.46
C PRO A 91 -3.35 -0.84 -4.79
N CYS A 92 -3.49 -1.92 -5.55
CA CYS A 92 -2.80 -3.18 -5.35
C CYS A 92 -2.36 -3.75 -6.71
N TYR A 93 -1.60 -4.85 -6.70
CA TYR A 93 -1.38 -5.65 -7.89
C TYR A 93 -2.14 -6.98 -7.76
N ASP A 94 -3.05 -7.27 -8.69
CA ASP A 94 -3.82 -8.49 -8.70
C ASP A 94 -3.09 -9.58 -9.51
N LEU A 95 -2.66 -10.62 -8.83
CA LEU A 95 -1.99 -11.77 -9.43
C LEU A 95 -2.94 -12.59 -10.32
N SER A 96 -4.26 -12.52 -10.09
CA SER A 96 -5.23 -13.27 -10.88
C SER A 96 -5.36 -12.73 -12.31
N SER A 97 -5.45 -11.41 -12.43
CA SER A 97 -5.46 -10.71 -13.72
C SER A 97 -4.07 -10.35 -14.26
N SER A 98 -3.03 -10.46 -13.42
CA SER A 98 -1.67 -9.99 -13.73
C SER A 98 -1.65 -8.51 -14.12
N ALA A 99 -2.41 -7.70 -13.39
CA ALA A 99 -2.58 -6.28 -13.65
C ALA A 99 -2.67 -5.46 -12.36
N PRO A 100 -2.31 -4.17 -12.42
CA PRO A 100 -2.61 -3.24 -11.34
C PRO A 100 -4.12 -3.11 -11.17
N PHE A 101 -4.58 -3.02 -9.93
CA PHE A 101 -5.99 -2.85 -9.59
C PHE A 101 -6.14 -1.65 -8.63
N LEU A 102 -7.13 -0.78 -8.89
CA LEU A 102 -7.43 0.37 -8.04
C LEU A 102 -8.77 0.16 -7.35
N PHE A 103 -8.75 0.05 -6.03
CA PHE A 103 -9.98 0.11 -5.24
C PHE A 103 -10.49 1.55 -5.24
N SER A 104 -11.65 1.77 -5.83
CA SER A 104 -12.28 3.07 -6.01
C SER A 104 -13.62 3.12 -5.30
N ARG A 105 -13.88 4.22 -4.57
CA ARG A 105 -15.21 4.48 -4.02
C ARG A 105 -16.27 4.64 -5.12
N ALA A 106 -15.91 5.25 -6.24
CA ALA A 106 -16.84 5.47 -7.35
C ALA A 106 -17.34 4.13 -7.90
N ASP A 107 -16.43 3.22 -8.21
CA ASP A 107 -16.76 1.89 -8.75
C ASP A 107 -17.60 1.09 -7.76
N ALA A 108 -17.28 1.18 -6.46
CA ALA A 108 -18.07 0.56 -5.41
C ALA A 108 -19.50 1.12 -5.37
N LEU A 109 -19.69 2.44 -5.53
CA LEU A 109 -21.02 3.05 -5.58
C LEU A 109 -21.82 2.66 -6.82
N GLU A 110 -21.16 2.39 -7.95
CA GLU A 110 -21.80 1.93 -9.18
C GLU A 110 -22.22 0.45 -9.09
N THR A 111 -21.39 -0.42 -8.50
CA THR A 111 -21.72 -1.84 -8.34
C THR A 111 -21.09 -2.47 -7.09
N ASP A 112 -21.87 -3.33 -6.45
CA ASP A 112 -21.42 -4.17 -5.33
C ASP A 112 -20.25 -5.09 -5.72
N SER A 113 -20.06 -5.36 -7.02
CA SER A 113 -18.92 -6.14 -7.52
C SER A 113 -17.57 -5.43 -7.35
N PHE A 114 -17.56 -4.13 -7.07
CA PHE A 114 -16.35 -3.37 -6.74
C PHE A 114 -16.35 -2.83 -5.32
N ASP A 115 -17.34 -3.20 -4.49
CA ASP A 115 -17.32 -2.88 -3.07
C ASP A 115 -16.60 -3.98 -2.27
N PHE A 116 -15.52 -3.60 -1.60
CA PHE A 116 -14.66 -4.51 -0.83
C PHE A 116 -14.53 -4.03 0.60
N ARG A 117 -14.27 -4.96 1.54
CA ARG A 117 -14.06 -4.61 2.95
C ARG A 117 -12.77 -3.82 3.11
N LEU A 118 -12.82 -2.69 3.82
CA LEU A 118 -11.69 -1.78 3.96
C LEU A 118 -10.47 -2.43 4.62
N TRP A 119 -10.66 -3.38 5.54
CA TRP A 119 -9.55 -4.10 6.17
C TRP A 119 -8.83 -5.03 5.18
N GLU A 120 -9.57 -5.64 4.23
CA GLU A 120 -8.98 -6.45 3.15
C GLU A 120 -8.23 -5.55 2.16
N VAL A 121 -8.80 -4.38 1.82
CA VAL A 121 -8.15 -3.38 0.96
C VAL A 121 -6.84 -2.86 1.57
N CYS A 122 -6.83 -2.58 2.88
CA CYS A 122 -5.61 -2.19 3.60
C CYS A 122 -4.56 -3.30 3.59
N ARG A 123 -4.99 -4.57 3.75
CA ARG A 123 -4.10 -5.72 3.63
C ARG A 123 -3.56 -5.86 2.21
N ALA A 124 -4.40 -5.71 1.19
CA ALA A 124 -4.03 -5.84 -0.21
C ALA A 124 -2.95 -4.82 -0.62
N THR A 125 -3.15 -3.54 -0.29
CA THR A 125 -2.20 -2.49 -0.63
C THR A 125 -0.88 -2.60 0.14
N SER A 126 -0.88 -3.21 1.33
CA SER A 126 0.32 -3.35 2.17
C SER A 126 0.99 -4.73 2.09
N ALA A 127 0.50 -5.66 1.27
CA ALA A 127 0.99 -7.04 1.21
C ALA A 127 2.34 -7.16 0.48
N GLU A 128 3.38 -6.55 1.04
CA GLU A 128 4.73 -6.50 0.45
C GLU A 128 5.33 -7.91 0.38
N PRO A 129 5.78 -8.37 -0.82
CA PRO A 129 6.44 -9.66 -0.97
C PRO A 129 7.61 -9.84 0.00
N ALA A 130 7.75 -11.05 0.53
CA ALA A 130 8.73 -11.42 1.56
C ALA A 130 8.52 -10.80 2.96
N LEU A 131 7.51 -9.94 3.15
CA LEU A 131 7.16 -9.38 4.46
C LEU A 131 5.76 -9.79 4.92
N PHE A 132 4.78 -9.75 4.01
CA PHE A 132 3.40 -10.15 4.25
C PHE A 132 2.96 -11.22 3.26
N GLU A 133 1.96 -12.01 3.64
CA GLU A 133 1.32 -12.98 2.75
C GLU A 133 0.33 -12.26 1.82
N PRO A 134 0.15 -12.75 0.58
CA PRO A 134 -0.88 -12.25 -0.34
C PRO A 134 -2.28 -12.34 0.25
N VAL A 135 -3.20 -11.54 -0.27
CA VAL A 135 -4.58 -11.50 0.19
C VAL A 135 -5.48 -12.08 -0.89
N SER A 136 -6.21 -13.15 -0.58
CA SER A 136 -7.32 -13.61 -1.40
C SER A 136 -8.60 -12.97 -0.89
N MET A 137 -9.20 -12.11 -1.70
CA MET A 137 -10.38 -11.33 -1.31
C MET A 137 -11.46 -11.40 -2.39
N LYS A 138 -12.70 -11.07 -1.97
CA LYS A 138 -13.87 -11.03 -2.83
C LYS A 138 -14.68 -9.76 -2.54
N SER A 139 -15.35 -9.26 -3.56
CA SER A 139 -16.34 -8.19 -3.41
C SER A 139 -17.48 -8.63 -2.49
N VAL A 140 -18.28 -7.68 -1.99
CA VAL A 140 -19.40 -7.97 -1.08
C VAL A 140 -20.44 -8.91 -1.70
N ASP A 141 -20.66 -8.82 -3.01
CA ASP A 141 -21.53 -9.72 -3.78
C ASP A 141 -20.84 -11.03 -4.21
N GLY A 142 -19.53 -11.17 -3.97
CA GLY A 142 -18.72 -12.33 -4.29
C GLY A 142 -18.37 -12.53 -5.77
N GLN A 143 -18.77 -11.61 -6.66
CA GLN A 143 -18.57 -11.72 -8.11
C GLN A 143 -17.12 -11.43 -8.53
N THR A 144 -16.51 -10.40 -7.95
CA THR A 144 -15.11 -10.06 -8.23
C THR A 144 -14.22 -10.73 -7.21
N ARG A 145 -13.15 -11.35 -7.70
CA ARG A 145 -12.13 -12.00 -6.88
C ARG A 145 -10.77 -11.43 -7.23
N CYS A 146 -9.96 -11.24 -6.21
CA CYS A 146 -8.61 -10.72 -6.36
C CYS A 146 -7.66 -11.54 -5.50
N VAL A 147 -6.46 -11.78 -6.04
CA VAL A 147 -5.31 -12.27 -5.27
C VAL A 147 -4.31 -11.12 -5.25
N ALA A 148 -4.44 -10.27 -4.24
CA ALA A 148 -3.74 -9.00 -4.16
C ALA A 148 -2.38 -9.13 -3.46
N VAL A 149 -1.43 -8.39 -3.98
CA VAL A 149 -0.17 -8.03 -3.33
C VAL A 149 0.01 -6.51 -3.39
N ASP A 150 1.01 -6.01 -2.64
CA ASP A 150 1.33 -4.59 -2.48
C ASP A 150 1.18 -3.76 -3.76
N GLY A 151 0.51 -2.61 -3.62
CA GLY A 151 0.30 -1.66 -4.72
C GLY A 151 1.57 -0.98 -5.20
N SER A 152 2.60 -0.88 -4.35
CA SER A 152 3.87 -0.26 -4.69
C SER A 152 4.61 -0.99 -5.83
N LEU A 153 4.31 -2.28 -6.05
CA LEU A 153 4.89 -3.08 -7.14
C LEU A 153 4.52 -2.57 -8.54
N ALA A 154 3.40 -1.83 -8.66
CA ALA A 154 2.94 -1.28 -9.93
C ALA A 154 2.65 0.23 -9.89
N MET A 155 2.27 0.76 -8.73
CA MET A 155 1.95 2.17 -8.52
C MET A 155 2.58 2.66 -7.22
N SER A 156 3.91 2.76 -7.20
CA SER A 156 4.68 3.31 -6.07
C SER A 156 4.34 4.78 -5.77
N ASN A 157 3.96 5.54 -6.80
CA ASN A 157 3.41 6.88 -6.68
C ASN A 157 2.03 6.96 -7.35
N PRO A 158 0.92 6.86 -6.59
CA PRO A 158 -0.43 6.85 -7.16
C PRO A 158 -0.94 8.23 -7.61
N THR A 159 -0.11 9.29 -7.54
CA THR A 159 -0.52 10.67 -7.85
C THR A 159 -1.08 10.81 -9.27
N ALA A 160 -0.44 10.19 -10.26
CA ALA A 160 -0.93 10.20 -11.64
C ALA A 160 -2.31 9.53 -11.78
N ALA A 161 -2.53 8.41 -11.09
CA ALA A 161 -3.82 7.73 -11.07
C ALA A 161 -4.90 8.61 -10.42
N ALA A 162 -4.57 9.29 -9.31
CA ALA A 162 -5.48 10.22 -8.64
C ALA A 162 -5.88 11.41 -9.52
N ILE A 163 -4.91 12.07 -10.18
CA ILE A 163 -5.19 13.16 -11.12
C ILE A 163 -6.07 12.66 -12.27
N THR A 164 -5.73 11.50 -12.85
CA THR A 164 -6.51 10.91 -13.94
C THR A 164 -7.95 10.63 -13.51
N HIS A 165 -8.17 10.07 -12.31
CA HIS A 165 -9.51 9.84 -11.78
C HIS A 165 -10.29 11.14 -11.62
N VAL A 166 -9.70 12.17 -11.02
CA VAL A 166 -10.36 13.47 -10.84
C VAL A 166 -10.72 14.11 -12.18
N LEU A 167 -9.84 13.99 -13.18
CA LEU A 167 -10.10 14.54 -14.52
C LEU A 167 -11.22 13.79 -15.26
N HIS A 168 -11.39 12.48 -15.05
CA HIS A 168 -12.31 11.67 -15.86
C HIS A 168 -13.59 11.26 -15.13
N ASN A 169 -13.63 11.27 -13.80
CA ASN A 169 -14.82 11.00 -13.02
C ASN A 169 -15.66 12.27 -12.84
N LYS A 170 -16.45 12.61 -13.86
CA LYS A 170 -17.34 13.79 -13.83
C LYS A 170 -18.54 13.63 -12.90
N GLN A 171 -18.84 12.41 -12.44
CA GLN A 171 -19.89 12.22 -11.44
C GLN A 171 -19.45 12.79 -10.09
N GLU A 172 -18.21 12.51 -9.67
CA GLU A 172 -17.65 13.04 -8.41
C GLU A 172 -17.04 14.45 -8.58
N PHE A 173 -16.51 14.78 -9.77
CA PHE A 173 -15.79 16.03 -10.05
C PHE A 173 -16.31 16.76 -11.31
N PRO A 174 -17.58 17.20 -11.34
CA PRO A 174 -18.21 17.77 -12.55
C PRO A 174 -17.58 19.09 -13.02
N PHE A 175 -16.94 19.84 -12.11
CA PHE A 175 -16.41 21.18 -12.39
C PHE A 175 -14.93 21.22 -12.77
N VAL A 176 -14.19 20.12 -12.59
CA VAL A 176 -12.77 20.07 -12.96
C VAL A 176 -12.68 19.95 -14.47
N ARG A 177 -12.02 20.90 -15.15
CA ARG A 177 -11.87 20.88 -16.62
C ARG A 177 -10.48 20.45 -17.05
N GLY A 178 -9.48 20.79 -16.25
CA GLY A 178 -8.09 20.45 -16.50
C GLY A 178 -7.27 20.46 -15.21
N VAL A 179 -5.96 20.28 -15.36
CA VAL A 179 -5.01 20.24 -14.23
C VAL A 179 -4.95 21.57 -13.47
N GLU A 180 -5.30 22.67 -14.12
CA GLU A 180 -5.38 24.01 -13.55
C GLU A 180 -6.45 24.17 -12.47
N ASP A 181 -7.47 23.29 -12.47
CA ASP A 181 -8.54 23.29 -11.47
C ASP A 181 -8.21 22.33 -10.28
N ILE A 182 -7.02 21.75 -10.24
CA ILE A 182 -6.61 20.73 -9.24
C ILE A 182 -5.48 21.28 -8.35
N LEU A 183 -5.56 21.00 -7.04
CA LEU A 183 -4.43 21.15 -6.13
C LEU A 183 -3.97 19.75 -5.70
N VAL A 184 -2.68 19.46 -5.88
CA VAL A 184 -2.08 18.16 -5.56
C VAL A 184 -1.11 18.28 -4.40
N LEU A 185 -1.29 17.42 -3.40
CA LEU A 185 -0.31 17.18 -2.34
C LEU A 185 0.11 15.71 -2.41
N SER A 186 1.34 15.45 -2.87
CA SER A 186 1.93 14.12 -2.87
C SER A 186 2.89 13.99 -1.70
N LEU A 187 2.72 12.94 -0.88
CA LEU A 187 3.53 12.71 0.32
C LEU A 187 4.31 11.41 0.17
N GLY A 188 5.63 11.53 -0.06
CA GLY A 188 6.54 10.39 -0.08
C GLY A 188 6.94 9.94 1.33
N THR A 189 7.33 8.67 1.47
CA THR A 189 7.86 8.11 2.73
C THR A 189 9.38 8.29 2.87
N GLY A 190 9.99 9.09 2.00
CA GLY A 190 11.43 9.27 1.88
C GLY A 190 12.12 8.13 1.13
N GLN A 191 13.32 8.43 0.64
CA GLN A 191 14.19 7.44 0.01
C GLN A 191 15.26 7.00 1.02
N LEU A 192 15.63 5.72 1.00
CA LEU A 192 16.71 5.23 1.86
C LEU A 192 18.05 5.77 1.32
N LEU A 193 18.54 6.86 1.91
CA LEU A 193 19.75 7.58 1.49
C LEU A 193 21.05 6.74 1.55
N GLU A 194 21.02 5.53 2.10
CA GLU A 194 22.19 4.70 2.39
C GLU A 194 22.44 3.54 1.41
N ALA A 195 21.65 3.39 0.34
CA ALA A 195 21.90 2.35 -0.65
C ALA A 195 22.99 2.75 -1.67
N SER A 196 24.16 3.20 -1.22
CA SER A 196 25.32 3.28 -2.10
C SER A 196 25.80 1.86 -2.39
N TYR A 197 25.51 1.37 -3.61
CA TYR A 197 25.95 0.05 -4.01
C TYR A 197 27.43 0.09 -4.42
N ASP A 198 28.28 -0.58 -3.65
CA ASP A 198 29.70 -0.71 -3.96
C ASP A 198 29.91 -1.61 -5.20
N TYR A 199 30.71 -1.14 -6.17
CA TYR A 199 30.89 -1.83 -7.44
C TYR A 199 31.42 -3.27 -7.27
N ASP A 200 32.42 -3.46 -6.40
CA ASP A 200 33.05 -4.77 -6.21
C ASP A 200 32.08 -5.76 -5.55
N GLN A 201 31.19 -5.27 -4.69
CA GLN A 201 30.09 -6.07 -4.14
C GLN A 201 29.06 -6.44 -5.20
N VAL A 202 28.57 -5.46 -5.97
CA VAL A 202 27.52 -5.66 -6.99
C VAL A 202 27.98 -6.58 -8.10
N LYS A 203 29.24 -6.48 -8.53
CA LYS A 203 29.82 -7.35 -9.56
C LYS A 203 29.71 -8.83 -9.22
N GLY A 204 29.70 -9.17 -7.93
CA GLY A 204 29.55 -10.54 -7.43
C GLY A 204 28.10 -11.02 -7.24
N TRP A 205 27.10 -10.17 -7.45
CA TRP A 205 25.70 -10.50 -7.16
C TRP A 205 25.12 -11.58 -8.08
N LYS A 206 24.32 -12.46 -7.48
CA LYS A 206 23.49 -13.44 -8.18
C LYS A 206 22.04 -12.96 -8.22
N ALA A 207 21.18 -13.67 -8.95
CA ALA A 207 19.77 -13.31 -9.11
C ALA A 207 19.04 -13.03 -7.79
N LYS A 208 19.32 -13.82 -6.73
CA LYS A 208 18.72 -13.61 -5.40
C LYS A 208 19.16 -12.30 -4.73
N ASP A 209 20.38 -11.84 -5.00
CA ASP A 209 20.97 -10.64 -4.43
C ASP A 209 20.41 -9.40 -5.14
N TRP A 210 20.10 -9.54 -6.44
CA TRP A 210 19.42 -8.53 -7.25
C TRP A 210 17.93 -8.34 -6.93
N ALA A 211 17.24 -9.34 -6.37
CA ALA A 211 15.78 -9.33 -6.25
C ALA A 211 15.22 -8.10 -5.49
N ARG A 212 15.77 -7.79 -4.31
CA ARG A 212 15.33 -6.62 -3.51
C ARG A 212 15.80 -5.28 -4.12
N PRO A 213 17.08 -5.11 -4.51
CA PRO A 213 17.55 -3.91 -5.20
C PRO A 213 16.76 -3.59 -6.47
N LEU A 214 16.48 -4.58 -7.32
CA LEU A 214 15.74 -4.38 -8.56
C LEU A 214 14.32 -3.88 -8.28
N ALA A 215 13.61 -4.48 -7.32
CA ALA A 215 12.27 -4.02 -6.94
C ALA A 215 12.28 -2.57 -6.42
N ARG A 216 13.29 -2.21 -5.60
CA ARG A 216 13.46 -0.84 -5.10
C ARG A 216 13.77 0.16 -6.20
N ILE A 217 14.78 -0.12 -7.04
CA ILE A 217 15.17 0.74 -8.16
C ILE A 217 13.98 0.96 -9.11
N SER A 218 13.22 -0.10 -9.40
CA SER A 218 12.03 0.00 -10.25
C SER A 218 10.92 0.82 -9.59
N GLY A 219 10.68 0.62 -8.30
CA GLY A 219 9.66 1.37 -7.54
C GLY A 219 10.01 2.85 -7.41
N ASP A 220 11.24 3.17 -7.01
CA ASP A 220 11.77 4.53 -6.88
C ASP A 220 11.76 5.23 -8.25
N GLY A 221 12.31 4.58 -9.28
CA GLY A 221 12.33 5.14 -10.64
C GLY A 221 10.92 5.39 -11.19
N SER A 222 9.95 4.50 -10.90
CA SER A 222 8.55 4.74 -11.26
C SER A 222 7.95 5.92 -10.50
N ALA A 223 8.30 6.10 -9.22
CA ALA A 223 7.80 7.21 -8.41
C ALA A 223 8.35 8.56 -8.88
N ASP A 224 9.65 8.61 -9.20
CA ASP A 224 10.36 9.78 -9.72
C ASP A 224 9.81 10.21 -11.09
N LEU A 225 9.50 9.25 -11.97
CA LEU A 225 8.88 9.55 -13.27
C LEU A 225 7.50 10.19 -13.12
N VAL A 226 6.68 9.69 -12.19
CA VAL A 226 5.37 10.29 -11.89
C VAL A 226 5.55 11.68 -11.30
N ASP A 227 6.46 11.86 -10.34
CA ASP A 227 6.73 13.16 -9.73
C ASP A 227 7.18 14.18 -10.79
N HIS A 228 8.13 13.80 -11.65
CA HIS A 228 8.59 14.65 -12.74
C HIS A 228 7.47 15.02 -13.71
N ALA A 229 6.65 14.05 -14.13
CA ALA A 229 5.54 14.27 -15.04
C ALA A 229 4.48 15.21 -14.44
N VAL A 230 4.10 15.00 -13.17
CA VAL A 230 3.17 15.86 -12.44
C VAL A 230 3.77 17.26 -12.29
N ALA A 231 5.02 17.36 -11.86
CA ALA A 231 5.67 18.65 -11.70
C ALA A 231 5.67 19.42 -13.04
N LEU A 232 5.94 18.78 -14.17
CA LEU A 232 5.87 19.43 -15.49
C LEU A 232 4.45 19.87 -15.85
N ALA A 233 3.44 19.02 -15.58
CA ALA A 233 2.05 19.34 -15.86
C ALA A 233 1.53 20.56 -15.05
N PHE A 234 2.00 20.73 -13.81
CA PHE A 234 1.60 21.83 -12.92
C PHE A 234 2.56 23.05 -12.98
N GLY A 235 3.47 23.11 -13.96
CA GLY A 235 4.66 23.98 -14.00
C GLY A 235 4.48 25.47 -13.62
N GLN A 236 3.37 26.11 -13.97
CA GLN A 236 3.10 27.54 -13.66
C GLN A 236 2.65 27.80 -12.21
N SER A 237 2.28 26.74 -11.48
CA SER A 237 1.65 26.81 -10.15
C SER A 237 2.46 26.08 -9.07
N ARG A 238 3.75 25.83 -9.29
CA ARG A 238 4.61 25.11 -8.34
C ARG A 238 4.93 25.97 -7.12
N SER A 239 4.74 25.41 -5.92
CA SER A 239 5.22 26.01 -4.66
C SER A 239 6.52 25.37 -4.13
N SER A 240 6.79 24.09 -4.45
CA SER A 240 8.03 23.38 -4.14
C SER A 240 8.10 22.03 -4.86
N ASN A 241 9.31 21.49 -5.06
CA ASN A 241 9.56 20.06 -5.31
C ASN A 241 10.14 19.45 -4.03
#